data_AF-K9Y921-F1
#
_entry.id   AF-K9Y921-F1
#
_cell.length_a   1.000
_cell.length_b   1.000
_cell.length_c   1.000
_cell.angle_alpha   90.00
_cell.angle_beta   90.00
_cell.angle_gamma   90.00
#
_symmetry.space_group_name_H-M   'P 1'
#
loop_
_entity.id
_entity.type
_entity.pdbx_description
1 polymer ?
#
loop_
_entity_poly.entity_id
_entity_poly.type
_entity_poly.pdbx_seq_one_letter_code
_entity_poly.pdbx_strand_id
1 'polypeptide(L)' 'MDKQRLSLRIETSRVEKLRLYARYKRKTMTQLVEDWIDTLEMPNYNDTEG' A
#
# COMPACT_ATOMS: atom_id res chain seq x y z
N MET A 1 6.96 -3.62 16.31
CA MET A 1 6.24 -2.71 15.40
C MET A 1 4.77 -3.00 15.51
N ASP A 2 4.00 -1.99 15.90
CA ASP A 2 2.55 -2.10 15.93
C ASP A 2 2.03 -2.12 14.50
N LYS A 3 1.19 -3.11 14.19
CA LYS A 3 0.59 -3.28 12.87
C LYS A 3 -0.85 -2.79 12.91
N GLN A 4 -1.19 -1.87 12.02
CA GLN A 4 -2.57 -1.45 11.83
C GLN A 4 -3.15 -2.07 10.56
N ARG A 5 -4.47 -2.31 10.55
CA ARG A 5 -5.17 -2.82 9.36
C ARG A 5 -5.54 -1.63 8.47
N LEU A 6 -5.04 -1.62 7.24
CA LEU A 6 -5.52 -0.71 6.19
C LEU A 6 -6.82 -1.27 5.58
N SER A 7 -7.91 -0.51 5.69
CA SER A 7 -9.21 -0.83 5.09
C SER A 7 -9.61 0.25 4.09
N LEU A 8 -9.73 -0.11 2.82
CA LEU A 8 -10.02 0.83 1.72
C LEU A 8 -11.31 0.43 1.02
N ARG A 9 -12.15 1.42 0.68
CA ARG A 9 -13.28 1.23 -0.22
C ARG A 9 -12.79 1.34 -1.66
N ILE A 10 -12.78 0.22 -2.37
CA ILE A 10 -12.27 0.13 -3.73
C ILE A 10 -13.06 -0.91 -4.53
N GLU A 11 -13.14 -0.73 -5.84
CA GLU A 11 -13.77 -1.69 -6.75
C GLU A 11 -13.09 -3.07 -6.68
N THR A 12 -13.88 -4.14 -6.73
CA THR A 12 -13.40 -5.53 -6.73
C THR A 12 -12.39 -5.79 -7.85
N SER A 13 -12.62 -5.26 -9.05
CA SER A 13 -11.72 -5.40 -10.21
C SER A 13 -10.30 -4.89 -9.94
N ARG A 14 -10.17 -3.82 -9.14
CA ARG A 14 -8.87 -3.26 -8.75
C ARG A 14 -8.17 -4.13 -7.71
N VAL A 15 -8.91 -4.72 -6.79
CA VAL A 15 -8.38 -5.69 -5.81
C VAL A 15 -7.86 -6.94 -6.53
N GLU A 16 -8.59 -7.44 -7.52
CA GLU A 16 -8.18 -8.58 -8.33
C GLU A 16 -6.91 -8.28 -9.15
N LYS A 17 -6.85 -7.10 -9.79
CA LYS A 17 -5.64 -6.64 -10.47
C LYS A 17 -4.45 -6.57 -9.51
N LEU A 18 -4.63 -6.06 -8.29
CA LEU A 18 -3.59 -5.99 -7.27
C LEU A 18 -3.11 -7.39 -6.86
N ARG A 19 -4.03 -8.35 -6.66
CA ARG A 19 -3.70 -9.76 -6.39
C ARG A 19 -2.85 -10.38 -7.50
N LEU A 20 -3.28 -10.21 -8.76
CA LEU A 20 -2.56 -10.74 -9.92
C LEU A 20 -1.17 -10.13 -10.05
N TYR A 21 -1.04 -8.82 -9.86
CA TYR A 21 0.23 -8.12 -9.93
C TYR A 21 1.20 -8.55 -8.81
N ALA A 22 0.70 -8.72 -7.59
CA ALA A 22 1.48 -9.24 -6.47
C ALA A 22 2.01 -10.66 -6.75
N ARG A 23 1.16 -11.54 -7.32
CA ARG A 23 1.57 -12.88 -7.76
C ARG A 23 2.66 -12.83 -8.82
N TYR A 24 2.52 -11.97 -9.83
CA TYR A 24 3.52 -11.77 -10.87
C TYR A 24 4.88 -11.31 -10.29
N LYS A 25 4.85 -10.42 -9.30
CA LYS A 25 6.05 -9.93 -8.59
C LYS A 25 6.59 -10.88 -7.51
N ARG A 26 5.93 -12.01 -7.25
CA ARG A 26 6.23 -12.94 -6.15
C ARG A 26 6.30 -12.25 -4.78
N LYS A 27 5.38 -11.31 -4.54
CA LYS A 27 5.22 -10.59 -3.27
C LYS A 27 3.79 -10.75 -2.74
N THR A 28 3.59 -10.51 -1.45
CA THR A 28 2.22 -10.34 -0.91
C THR A 28 1.64 -8.99 -1.32
N MET A 29 0.32 -8.86 -1.32
CA MET A 29 -0.31 -7.55 -1.57
C MET A 29 0.12 -6.51 -0.53
N THR A 30 0.31 -6.92 0.73
CA THR A 30 0.78 -6.06 1.81
C THR A 30 2.18 -5.55 1.52
N GLN A 31 3.15 -6.42 1.23
CA GLN A 31 4.51 -6.01 0.89
C GLN A 31 4.56 -5.06 -0.30
N LEU A 32 3.71 -5.30 -1.30
CA LEU A 32 3.67 -4.47 -2.48
C LEU A 32 3.11 -3.06 -2.19
N VAL A 33 2.15 -2.96 -1.26
CA VAL A 33 1.65 -1.67 -0.77
C VAL A 33 2.69 -0.98 0.12
N GLU A 34 3.37 -1.72 0.99
CA GLU A 34 4.49 -1.21 1.82
C GLU A 34 5.61 -0.66 0.93
N ASP A 35 6.07 -1.43 -0.07
CA ASP A 35 7.10 -0.99 -1.02
C ASP A 35 6.69 0.31 -1.73
N TRP A 36 5.40 0.45 -2.10
CA TRP A 36 4.90 1.66 -2.74
C TRP A 36 4.85 2.85 -1.79
N ILE A 37 4.43 2.64 -0.54
CA ILE A 37 4.43 3.68 0.49
C ILE A 37 5.86 4.14 0.75
N ASP A 38 6.82 3.22 0.83
CA ASP A 38 8.23 3.52 1.05
C ASP A 38 8.86 4.34 -0.11
N THR A 39 8.26 4.31 -1.30
CA THR A 39 8.71 5.14 -2.44
C THR A 39 8.15 6.57 -2.43
N LEU A 40 7.22 6.89 -1.54
CA LEU A 40 6.61 8.22 -1.48
C LEU A 40 7.60 9.21 -0.86
N GLU A 41 7.99 10.23 -1.62
CA GLU A 41 8.69 11.39 -1.07
C GLU A 41 7.70 12.21 -0.24
N MET A 42 7.88 12.23 1.07
CA MET A 42 7.07 13.08 1.94
C MET A 42 7.70 14.49 2.00
N PRO A 43 6.94 15.56 1.74
CA PRO A 43 7.35 16.88 2.25
C PRO A 43 7.46 16.77 3.78
N ASN A 44 8.41 17.50 4.38
CA ASN A 44 8.76 17.42 5.81
C ASN A 44 7.55 17.06 6.68
N TYR A 45 7.63 15.90 7.33
CA TYR A 45 6.55 15.29 8.13
C TYR A 45 5.89 16.26 9.14
N ASN A 46 6.65 17.26 9.59
CA ASN A 46 6.20 18.32 10.51
C ASN A 46 5.10 19.25 9.94
N ASP A 47 4.84 19.27 8.63
CA ASP A 47 3.82 20.14 8.02
C ASP A 47 2.46 19.43 7.82
N THR A 48 2.38 18.12 8.14
CA THR A 48 1.20 17.28 7.89
C THR A 48 0.47 16.80 9.15
N GLU A 49 0.95 17.14 10.34
CA GLU A 49 0.16 17.07 11.57
C GLU A 49 -0.52 18.42 11.82
N GLY A 50 -1.73 18.57 11.27
CA GLY A 50 -2.66 19.68 11.51
C GLY A 50 -4.04 19.17 11.85
#